data_AF-A0A9D4G2U1-F1
#
_entry.id   AF-A0A9D4G2U1-F1
#
_cell.length_a   1.000
_cell.length_b   1.000
_cell.length_c   1.000
_cell.angle_alpha   90.00
_cell.angle_beta   90.00
_cell.angle_gamma   90.00
#
_symmetry.space_group_name_H-M   'P 1'
#
loop_
_entity.id
_entity.type
_entity.pdbx_description
1 polymer ?
#
loop_
_entity_poly.entity_id
_entity_poly.type
_entity_poly.pdbx_seq_one_letter_code
_entity_poly.pdbx_strand_id
1 'polypeptide(L)' 'MKVSVAPHVDVNECIEFPGICQNKGQCYNSIGSYTCQCVAGWTGKNCKEGT' A
#
# COMPACT_ATOMS: atom_id res chain seq x y z
N MET A 1 18.80 -27.44 8.43
CA MET A 1 18.50 -26.01 8.63
C MET A 1 16.98 -25.86 8.60
N LYS A 2 16.35 -25.47 9.71
CA LYS A 2 14.93 -25.09 9.67
C LYS A 2 14.89 -23.75 8.95
N VAL A 3 14.57 -23.74 7.66
CA VAL A 3 14.16 -22.50 6.99
C VAL A 3 12.81 -22.16 7.58
N SER A 4 12.83 -21.41 8.67
CA SER A 4 11.65 -20.79 9.26
C SER A 4 11.22 -19.63 8.37
N VAL A 5 10.84 -19.91 7.12
CA VAL A 5 9.91 -19.00 6.46
C VAL A 5 8.55 -19.44 7.00
N ALA A 6 7.96 -18.64 7.87
CA ALA A 6 6.52 -18.70 8.05
C ALA A 6 5.90 -18.74 6.64
N PRO A 7 4.74 -19.41 6.39
CA PRO A 7 4.04 -19.20 5.12
C PRO A 7 4.06 -17.70 4.88
N HIS A 8 4.54 -17.22 3.73
CA HIS A 8 4.80 -15.79 3.52
C HIS A 8 3.48 -15.04 3.70
N VAL A 9 3.17 -14.66 4.94
CA VAL A 9 1.93 -14.00 5.29
C VAL A 9 2.16 -12.59 4.80
N ASP A 10 1.34 -12.25 3.82
CA ASP A 10 1.35 -10.93 3.25
C ASP A 10 1.06 -9.89 4.33
N VAL A 11 1.88 -8.85 4.36
CA VAL A 11 1.71 -7.73 5.30
C VAL A 11 0.69 -6.80 4.67
N ASN A 12 -0.44 -6.57 5.34
CA ASN A 12 -1.42 -5.63 4.82
C ASN A 12 -0.98 -4.18 5.07
N GLU A 13 -0.32 -3.54 4.11
CA GLU A 13 0.20 -2.19 4.31
C GLU A 13 -0.89 -1.14 4.52
N CYS A 14 -2.12 -1.40 4.07
CA CYS A 14 -3.25 -0.51 4.32
C CYS A 14 -3.67 -0.47 5.80
N ILE A 15 -3.44 -1.57 6.53
CA ILE A 15 -3.74 -1.67 7.97
C ILE A 15 -2.51 -1.26 8.79
N GLU A 16 -1.34 -1.77 8.42
CA GLU A 16 -0.09 -1.51 9.16
C GLU A 16 0.38 -0.06 9.04
N PHE A 17 0.10 0.59 7.89
CA PHE A 17 0.48 1.98 7.63
C PHE A 17 -0.75 2.82 7.28
N PRO A 18 -1.56 3.20 8.30
CA PRO A 18 -2.72 4.04 8.07
C PRO A 18 -2.31 5.38 7.45
N GLY A 19 -2.96 5.75 6.34
CA GLY A 19 -2.66 6.97 5.60
C GLY A 19 -1.49 6.87 4.60
N ILE A 20 -1.03 5.65 4.28
CA ILE A 20 -0.01 5.44 3.24
C ILE A 20 -0.42 6.03 1.89
N CYS A 21 -1.72 6.04 1.58
CA CYS A 21 -2.30 6.78 0.47
C CYS A 21 -2.72 8.18 0.94
N GLN A 22 -2.05 9.21 0.43
CA GLN A 22 -2.31 10.60 0.75
C GLN A 22 -3.46 11.18 -0.07
N ASN A 23 -3.87 12.41 0.24
CA ASN A 23 -4.83 13.18 -0.55
C ASN A 23 -6.13 12.43 -0.88
N LYS A 24 -6.67 11.72 0.13
CA LYS A 24 -7.90 10.90 0.03
C LYS A 24 -7.81 9.76 -0.99
N GLY A 25 -6.60 9.30 -1.33
CA GLY A 25 -6.40 8.09 -2.12
C GLY A 25 -6.87 6.84 -1.36
N GLN A 26 -7.44 5.88 -2.08
CA GLN A 26 -7.93 4.63 -1.51
C GLN A 26 -6.85 3.54 -1.58
N CYS A 27 -6.56 2.90 -0.44
CA CYS A 27 -5.55 1.84 -0.35
C CYS A 27 -6.14 0.46 -0.64
N TYR A 28 -5.42 -0.32 -1.45
CA TYR A 28 -5.71 -1.72 -1.72
C TYR A 28 -4.48 -2.58 -1.44
N ASN A 29 -4.65 -3.58 -0.59
CA ASN A 29 -3.61 -4.55 -0.29
C ASN A 29 -3.41 -5.54 -1.44
N SER A 30 -2.17 -5.96 -1.68
CA SER A 30 -1.82 -6.98 -2.67
C SER A 30 -0.67 -7.85 -2.17
N ILE A 31 -0.52 -9.06 -2.70
CA ILE A 31 0.53 -9.96 -2.22
C ILE A 31 1.92 -9.35 -2.51
N GLY A 32 2.65 -9.01 -1.45
CA GLY A 32 3.98 -8.39 -1.48
C GLY A 32 3.98 -6.89 -1.78
N SER A 33 2.83 -6.22 -1.82
CA SER A 33 2.74 -4.78 -2.03
C SER A 33 1.36 -4.16 -1.75
N TYR A 34 1.20 -2.89 -2.08
CA TYR A 34 -0.09 -2.22 -2.10
C TYR A 34 -0.21 -1.31 -3.31
N THR A 35 -1.45 -0.89 -3.60
CA THR A 35 -1.76 0.12 -4.60
C THR A 35 -2.64 1.20 -3.99
N CYS A 36 -2.33 2.47 -4.28
CA CYS A 36 -3.21 3.59 -3.98
C CYS A 36 -3.98 4.00 -5.25
N GLN A 37 -5.30 3.97 -5.18
CA GLN A 37 -6.15 4.61 -6.18
C GLN A 37 -6.29 6.09 -5.85
N CYS A 38 -5.61 6.93 -6.61
CA CYS A 38 -5.61 8.38 -6.40
C CYS A 38 -6.89 9.02 -6.92
N VAL A 39 -7.33 10.07 -6.22
CA VAL A 39 -8.39 10.96 -6.71
C VAL A 39 -7.85 11.85 -7.84
N ALA A 40 -8.74 12.40 -8.66
CA ALA A 40 -8.35 13.26 -9.78
C ALA A 40 -7.46 14.43 -9.32
N GLY A 41 -6.38 14.69 -10.08
CA GLY A 41 -5.38 15.72 -9.77
C GLY A 41 -4.21 15.24 -8.89
N TRP A 42 -4.25 13.99 -8.39
CA TRP A 42 -3.15 13.40 -7.62
C TRP A 42 -2.60 12.14 -8.29
N THR A 43 -1.30 11.96 -8.17
CA THR A 43 -0.54 10.87 -8.78
C THR A 43 0.60 10.39 -7.85
N GLY A 44 1.37 9.41 -8.34
CA GLY A 44 2.43 8.76 -7.57
C GLY A 44 1.94 7.57 -6.77
N LYS A 45 2.88 6.71 -6.32
CA LYS A 45 2.58 5.47 -5.59
C LYS A 45 1.66 5.70 -4.38
N ASN A 46 1.83 6.85 -3.73
CA ASN A 46 1.14 7.22 -2.49
C ASN A 46 0.19 8.41 -2.68
N CYS A 47 -0.16 8.77 -3.92
CA CYS A 47 -1.01 9.92 -4.24
C CYS A 47 -0.52 11.25 -3.67
N LYS A 48 0.80 11.45 -3.60
CA LYS A 48 1.44 12.64 -2.99
C LYS A 48 1.67 13.77 -3.99
N GLU A 49 1.80 13.43 -5.27
CA GLU A 49 2.20 14.36 -6.31
C GLU A 49 0.95 14.97 -6.95
N GLY A 50 0.79 16.28 -6.84
CA GLY A 50 -0.37 17.02 -7.34
C GLY A 50 -0.01 17.91 -8.52
N THR A 51 -0.96 18.10 -9.43
CA THR A 51 -0.96 19.11 -10.50
C THR A 51 -1.88 20.27 -10.17
#